data_AF-A0A5B7H3X7-F1
#
_entry.id   AF-A0A5B7H3X7-F1
#
_cell.length_a   1.000
_cell.length_b   1.000
_cell.length_c   1.000
_cell.angle_alpha   90.00
_cell.angle_beta   90.00
_cell.angle_gamma   90.00
#
_symmetry.space_group_name_H-M   'P 1'
#
loop_
_entity.id
_entity.type
_entity.pdbx_description
1 polymer ?
#
loop_
_entity_poly.entity_id
_entity_poly.type
_entity_poly.pdbx_seq_one_letter_code
_entity_poly.pdbx_strand_id
1 'polypeptide(L)'
;MTLALLGKMTLNAAFQILFLYTGELFPTEVRTWGMGNASMMARIGSVLAAFLVSVLPSSWSIAPPIIFGCSCLIACWVTSLLPETRGAALYDTVLAFEAAQPVKGDEEKADEGVR
;
A
#
# COMPACT_ATOMS: atom_id res chain seq x y z
N MET A 1 20.33 18.10 -9.96
CA MET A 1 19.03 18.40 -10.62
C MET A 1 18.42 17.15 -11.27
N THR A 2 19.12 16.50 -12.20
CA THR A 2 18.64 15.30 -12.91
C THR A 2 18.25 14.14 -11.99
N LEU A 3 19.08 13.82 -10.99
CA LEU A 3 18.81 12.74 -10.03
C LEU A 3 17.55 13.00 -9.17
N ALA A 4 17.34 14.24 -8.73
CA ALA A 4 16.17 14.61 -7.93
C ALA A 4 14.87 14.53 -8.77
N LEU A 5 14.93 14.92 -10.05
CA LEU A 5 13.80 14.79 -10.96
C LEU A 5 13.50 13.32 -11.27
N LEU A 6 14.53 12.50 -11.46
CA LEU A 6 14.37 11.06 -11.66
C LEU A 6 13.61 10.43 -10.49
N GLY A 7 14.05 10.68 -9.25
CA GLY A 7 13.39 10.17 -8.06
C GLY A 7 11.92 10.60 -7.97
N LYS A 8 11.62 11.86 -8.25
CA LYS A 8 10.24 12.37 -8.26
C LYS A 8 9.37 11.68 -9.32
N MET A 9 9.91 11.43 -10.51
CA MET A 9 9.18 10.76 -11.59
C MET A 9 8.93 9.29 -11.28
N THR A 10 9.92 8.58 -10.72
CA THR A 10 9.77 7.17 -10.33
C THR A 10 8.71 7.01 -9.24
N LEU A 11 8.68 7.88 -8.23
CA LEU A 11 7.64 7.87 -7.21
C LEU A 11 6.24 8.08 -7.80
N ASN A 12 6.09 9.03 -8.72
CA ASN A 12 4.81 9.28 -9.39
C ASN A 12 4.36 8.09 -10.25
N ALA A 13 5.29 7.51 -11.04
CA ALA A 13 5.01 6.34 -11.85
C ALA A 13 4.60 5.14 -11.00
N ALA A 14 5.31 4.88 -9.89
CA ALA A 14 4.97 3.79 -8.96
C ALA A 14 3.57 3.99 -8.36
N PHE A 15 3.23 5.20 -7.93
CA PHE A 15 1.90 5.52 -7.41
C PHE A 15 0.81 5.26 -8.45
N GLN A 16 1.05 5.67 -9.71
CA GLN A 16 0.08 5.49 -10.79
C GLN A 16 -0.12 4.02 -11.17
N ILE A 17 0.96 3.23 -11.19
CA ILE A 17 0.90 1.79 -11.40
C ILE A 17 0.12 1.11 -10.28
N LEU A 18 0.37 1.48 -9.02
CA LEU A 18 -0.33 0.91 -7.87
C LEU A 18 -1.83 1.23 -7.89
N PHE A 19 -2.20 2.44 -8.32
CA PHE A 19 -3.59 2.84 -8.55
C PHE A 19 -4.25 2.06 -9.69
N LEU A 20 -3.56 1.92 -10.82
CA LEU A 20 -4.06 1.16 -11.97
C LEU A 20 -4.25 -0.32 -11.61
N TYR A 21 -3.27 -0.89 -10.92
CA TYR A 21 -3.29 -2.25 -10.43
C TYR A 21 -4.41 -2.49 -9.42
N THR A 22 -4.65 -1.53 -8.52
CA THR A 22 -5.81 -1.57 -7.61
C THR A 22 -7.13 -1.47 -8.40
N GLY A 23 -7.13 -0.79 -9.55
CA GLY A 23 -8.26 -0.79 -10.47
C GLY A 23 -8.50 -2.16 -11.09
N GLU A 24 -7.46 -2.82 -11.58
CA GLU A 24 -7.58 -4.06 -12.35
C GLU A 24 -7.83 -5.29 -11.48
N LEU A 25 -7.24 -5.36 -10.28
CA LEU A 25 -7.35 -6.54 -9.41
C LEU A 25 -8.62 -6.60 -8.57
N PHE A 26 -9.23 -5.43 -8.27
CA PHE A 26 -10.30 -5.35 -7.28
C PHE A 26 -11.68 -5.17 -7.94
N PRO A 27 -12.68 -5.98 -7.53
CA PRO A 27 -14.07 -5.76 -7.92
C PRO A 27 -14.56 -4.40 -7.43
N THR A 28 -15.58 -3.84 -8.09
CA THR A 28 -16.03 -2.44 -7.97
C THR A 28 -16.28 -1.98 -6.52
N GLU A 29 -16.69 -2.90 -5.64
CA GLU A 29 -16.98 -2.64 -4.22
C GLU A 29 -15.74 -2.27 -3.38
N VAL A 30 -14.60 -2.92 -3.62
CA VAL A 30 -13.36 -2.73 -2.82
C VAL A 30 -12.41 -1.72 -3.45
N ARG A 31 -12.59 -1.40 -4.74
CA ARG A 31 -11.76 -0.41 -5.46
C ARG A 31 -11.81 0.98 -4.82
N THR A 32 -13.00 1.48 -4.50
CA THR A 32 -13.18 2.81 -3.89
C THR A 32 -12.52 2.89 -2.51
N TRP A 33 -12.62 1.82 -1.72
CA TRP A 33 -11.95 1.71 -0.42
C TRP A 33 -10.42 1.70 -0.54
N GLY A 34 -9.87 0.91 -1.48
CA GLY A 34 -8.42 0.85 -1.72
C GLY A 34 -7.83 2.20 -2.15
N MET A 35 -8.47 2.88 -3.11
CA MET A 35 -8.03 4.21 -3.57
C MET A 35 -8.18 5.29 -2.49
N GLY A 36 -9.25 5.23 -1.70
CA GLY A 36 -9.47 6.14 -0.56
C GLY A 36 -8.38 5.99 0.49
N ASN A 37 -8.06 4.74 0.87
CA ASN A 37 -7.04 4.45 1.87
C ASN A 37 -5.64 4.88 1.42
N ALA A 38 -5.26 4.61 0.17
CA ALA A 38 -3.99 5.07 -0.40
C ALA A 38 -3.86 6.60 -0.35
N SER A 39 -4.96 7.31 -0.63
CA SER A 39 -5.00 8.77 -0.56
C SER A 39 -4.86 9.30 0.87
N MET A 40 -5.52 8.66 1.84
CA MET A 40 -5.38 9.02 3.26
C MET A 40 -3.95 8.79 3.74
N MET A 41 -3.34 7.66 3.38
CA MET A 41 -1.96 7.34 3.76
C MET A 41 -0.96 8.34 3.16
N ALA A 42 -1.16 8.78 1.91
CA ALA A 42 -0.34 9.84 1.31
C ALA A 42 -0.45 11.18 2.05
N ARG A 43 -1.65 11.53 2.55
CA ARG A 43 -1.88 12.73 3.36
C ARG A 43 -1.21 12.62 4.73
N ILE A 44 -1.32 11.47 5.39
CA ILE A 44 -0.65 11.20 6.66
C ILE A 44 0.88 11.34 6.48
N GLY A 45 1.44 10.74 5.42
CA GLY A 45 2.86 10.88 5.10
C GLY A 45 3.30 12.33 4.89
N SER A 46 2.45 13.14 4.25
CA SER A 46 2.71 14.58 4.04
C SER A 46 2.70 15.38 5.35
N VAL A 47 1.75 15.08 6.26
CA VAL A 47 1.66 15.73 7.58
C VAL A 47 2.83 15.34 8.47
N LEU A 48 3.17 14.04 8.50
CA LEU A 48 4.36 13.56 9.21
C LEU A 48 5.63 14.22 8.67
N ALA A 49 5.72 14.40 7.35
CA ALA A 49 6.88 15.04 6.76
C ALA A 49 7.04 16.50 7.18
N ALA A 50 5.94 17.26 7.14
CA ALA A 50 5.92 18.64 7.60
C ALA A 50 6.24 18.74 9.11
N PHE A 51 5.69 17.83 9.92
CA PHE A 51 5.93 17.80 11.36
C PHE A 51 7.40 17.53 11.70
N LEU A 52 8.03 16.54 11.05
CA LEU A 52 9.45 16.21 11.24
C LEU A 52 10.36 17.40 10.90
N VAL A 53 10.05 18.13 9.83
CA VAL A 53 10.82 19.34 9.46
C VAL A 53 10.60 20.49 10.45
N SER A 54 9.38 20.62 11.00
CA SER A 54 9.07 21.69 11.96
C SER A 54 9.66 21.47 13.35
N VAL A 55 9.85 20.22 13.78
CA VAL A 55 10.35 19.88 15.12
C VAL A 55 11.87 19.84 15.18
N LEU A 56 12.54 19.59 14.06
CA LEU A 56 14.00 19.48 14.06
C LEU A 56 14.70 20.84 14.09
N PRO A 57 15.67 21.04 15.00
CA PRO A 57 16.50 22.24 14.99
C PRO A 57 17.37 22.30 13.72
N SER A 58 17.57 23.51 13.19
CA SER A 58 18.30 23.80 11.93
C SER A 58 19.68 23.13 11.82
N SER A 59 20.32 22.84 12.95
CA SER A 59 21.59 22.11 13.04
C SER A 59 21.55 20.67 12.52
N TRP A 60 20.37 20.04 12.40
CA TRP A 60 20.18 18.66 11.92
C TRP A 60 19.53 18.57 10.54
N SER A 61 19.94 19.44 9.60
CA SER A 61 19.35 19.51 8.25
C SER A 61 19.44 18.20 7.44
N ILE A 62 20.37 17.30 7.76
CA ILE A 62 20.55 16.01 7.07
C ILE A 62 19.61 14.90 7.57
N ALA A 63 19.01 15.05 8.75
CA ALA A 63 18.24 13.98 9.39
C ALA A 63 16.90 13.67 8.70
N PRO A 64 16.07 14.65 8.27
CA PRO A 64 14.81 14.34 7.60
C PRO A 64 14.99 13.53 6.31
N PRO A 65 15.91 13.89 5.37
CA PRO A 65 16.15 13.09 4.16
C PRO A 65 16.53 11.63 4.42
N ILE A 66 17.34 11.37 5.46
CA ILE A 66 17.75 10.00 5.82
C ILE A 66 16.53 9.19 6.29
N ILE A 67 15.68 9.77 7.14
CA ILE A 67 14.48 9.09 7.65
C ILE A 67 13.53 8.71 6.51
N PHE A 68 13.26 9.64 5.58
CA PHE A 68 12.43 9.33 4.41
C PHE A 68 13.09 8.30 3.50
N GLY A 69 14.39 8.40 3.27
CA GLY A 69 15.15 7.42 2.48
C GLY A 69 15.06 6.00 3.06
N CYS A 70 15.24 5.85 4.37
CA CYS A 70 15.08 4.57 5.05
C CYS A 70 13.65 4.02 4.93
N SER A 71 12.63 4.88 5.07
CA SER A 71 11.23 4.46 4.91
C SER A 71 10.93 3.94 3.49
N CYS A 72 11.53 4.54 2.46
CA CYS A 72 11.41 4.07 1.07
C CYS A 72 12.06 2.69 0.87
N LEU A 73 13.21 2.43 1.51
CA LEU A 73 13.86 1.12 1.44
C LEU A 73 13.02 0.03 2.10
N ILE A 74 12.43 0.33 3.27
CA ILE A 74 11.51 -0.59 3.95
C ILE A 74 10.28 -0.84 3.08
N ALA A 75 9.68 0.20 2.49
CA ALA A 75 8.55 0.05 1.60
C ALA A 75 8.89 -0.80 0.36
N CYS A 76 10.08 -0.60 -0.23
CA CYS A 76 10.58 -1.41 -1.34
C CYS A 76 10.75 -2.88 -0.93
N TRP A 77 11.30 -3.13 0.25
CA TRP A 77 11.45 -4.47 0.80
C TRP A 77 10.09 -5.16 1.00
N VAL A 78 9.13 -4.46 1.61
CA VAL A 78 7.77 -4.97 1.81
C VAL A 78 7.07 -5.23 0.48
N THR A 79 7.25 -4.34 -0.50
CA THR A 79 6.67 -4.52 -1.85
C THR A 79 7.31 -5.70 -2.58
N SER A 80 8.58 -6.00 -2.32
CA SER A 80 9.27 -7.18 -2.89
C SER A 80 8.74 -8.50 -2.32
N LEU A 81 8.12 -8.47 -1.12
CA LEU A 81 7.43 -9.64 -0.55
C LEU A 81 6.05 -9.86 -1.19
N LEU A 82 5.53 -8.90 -1.96
CA LEU A 82 4.27 -9.05 -2.65
C LEU A 82 4.48 -10.03 -3.83
N PRO A 83 3.79 -11.18 -3.86
CA PRO A 83 3.95 -12.16 -4.92
C PRO A 83 3.64 -11.52 -6.27
N GLU A 84 4.55 -11.67 -7.23
CA GLU A 84 4.41 -11.09 -8.55
C GLU A 84 3.16 -11.64 -9.24
N THR A 85 2.13 -10.82 -9.38
CA THR A 85 0.83 -11.22 -9.94
C THR A 85 0.78 -11.20 -11.46
N ARG A 86 1.93 -11.17 -12.15
CA ARG A 86 1.97 -11.21 -13.61
C ARG A 86 1.55 -12.61 -14.08
N GLY A 87 0.30 -12.75 -14.52
CA GLY A 87 -0.21 -13.95 -15.17
C GLY A 87 -1.12 -14.85 -14.33
N ALA A 88 -1.55 -14.42 -13.14
CA ALA A 88 -2.64 -15.11 -12.45
C ALA A 88 -3.95 -14.91 -13.20
N ALA A 89 -4.69 -16.01 -13.47
CA ALA A 89 -6.01 -15.95 -14.08
C ALA A 89 -6.93 -15.10 -13.20
N LEU A 90 -7.35 -13.95 -13.71
CA LEU A 90 -8.17 -13.00 -12.99
C LEU A 90 -9.59 -13.58 -12.89
N TYR A 91 -10.03 -13.90 -11.69
CA TYR A 91 -11.44 -14.21 -11.46
C TYR A 91 -12.21 -12.89 -11.58
N ASP A 92 -12.96 -12.73 -12.67
CA ASP A 92 -13.71 -11.50 -13.03
C ASP A 92 -14.81 -11.11 -12.00
N THR A 93 -14.99 -11.87 -10.93
CA THR A 93 -16.04 -11.63 -9.93
C THR A 93 -15.63 -12.18 -8.57
N VAL A 94 -15.99 -11.46 -7.49
CA VAL A 94 -15.84 -11.92 -6.09
C VAL A 94 -16.46 -13.31 -5.89
N LEU A 95 -17.58 -13.56 -6.60
CA LEU A 95 -18.28 -14.85 -6.62
C LEU A 95 -17.43 -16.00 -7.18
N ALA A 96 -16.53 -15.74 -8.13
CA ALA A 96 -15.67 -16.77 -8.71
C ALA A 96 -14.42 -17.03 -7.83
N PHE A 97 -13.97 -16.04 -7.04
CA PHE A 97 -12.98 -16.23 -5.98
C PHE A 97 -13.58 -17.02 -4.80
N GLU A 98 -14.81 -16.71 -4.43
CA GLU A 98 -15.53 -17.37 -3.33
C GLU A 98 -16.00 -18.79 -3.70
N ALA A 99 -16.29 -19.07 -4.98
CA ALA A 99 -16.58 -20.42 -5.46
C ALA A 99 -15.33 -21.33 -5.55
N ALA A 100 -14.12 -20.75 -5.62
CA ALA A 100 -12.86 -21.50 -5.61
C ALA A 100 -12.29 -21.71 -4.19
N GLN A 101 -12.81 -20.99 -3.20
CA GLN A 101 -12.52 -21.23 -1.78
C GLN A 101 -13.63 -22.13 -1.21
N PRO A 102 -13.33 -23.36 -0.75
CA PRO A 102 -14.31 -24.07 0.06
C PRO A 102 -14.51 -23.23 1.33
N VAL A 103 -15.76 -22.90 1.63
CA VAL A 103 -16.23 -22.13 2.78
C VAL A 103 -15.45 -22.50 4.05
N LYS A 104 -14.49 -21.66 4.47
CA LYS A 104 -13.89 -21.72 5.82
C LYS A 104 -14.79 -20.94 6.77
N GLY A 105 -16.02 -21.43 6.90
CA GLY A 105 -17.12 -20.75 7.59
C GLY A 105 -17.55 -21.38 8.92
N ASP A 106 -16.90 -22.44 9.42
CA ASP A 106 -17.47 -23.22 10.54
C ASP A 106 -16.52 -23.56 11.72
N GLU A 107 -15.34 -22.94 11.87
CA GLU A 107 -14.50 -23.20 13.07
C GLU A 107 -14.62 -22.16 14.20
N GLU A 108 -15.18 -20.97 13.97
CA GLU A 108 -15.25 -19.93 15.03
C GLU A 108 -16.52 -20.00 15.90
N LYS A 109 -17.54 -20.81 15.55
CA LYS A 109 -18.79 -20.93 16.35
C LYS A 109 -18.87 -22.15 17.26
N ALA A 110 -17.86 -23.01 17.30
CA ALA A 110 -17.91 -24.24 18.12
C ALA A 110 -17.37 -24.08 19.56
N ASP A 111 -16.62 -23.01 19.89
CA ASP A 111 -15.99 -22.86 21.21
C ASP A 111 -16.74 -21.95 22.20
N GLU A 112 -17.73 -21.17 21.75
CA GLU A 112 -18.58 -20.37 22.66
C GLU A 112 -19.84 -21.10 23.15
N GLY A 113 -20.10 -22.32 22.69
CA GLY A 113 -21.27 -23.13 23.05
C GLY A 113 -21.02 -24.23 24.09
N VAL A 114 -19.79 -24.37 24.60
CA VAL A 114 -19.43 -25.40 25.59
C VAL A 114 -18.72 -24.77 26.79
N ARG A 115 -19.41 -23.86 27.49
CA ARG A 115 -19.19 -23.57 28.91
C ARG A 115 -20.50 -23.17 29.58
#